data_AF-A0A2N9Y858-F1
#
_entry.id   AF-A0A2N9Y858-F1
#
_cell.length_a   1.000
_cell.length_b   1.000
_cell.length_c   1.000
_cell.angle_alpha   90.00
_cell.angle_beta   90.00
_cell.angle_gamma   90.00
#
_symmetry.space_group_name_H-M   'P 1'
#
loop_
_entity.id
_entity.type
_entity.pdbx_description
1 polymer ?
#
loop_
_entity_poly.entity_id
_entity_poly.type
_entity_poly.pdbx_seq_one_letter_code
_entity_poly.pdbx_strand_id
1 'polypeptide(L)'
;MSGAARVLADAHIYDHAHISYDATVFSYARVYGHARVCGSACIYSHAKIYNYAVINGRAKIYGKVYGNARVGGSCEVYGSVYGNAKISHCATIWGRAYGNAIINTKSKAKLVPKNYEVYENNNVVKIIDKTE
;
A
#
# COMPACT_ATOMS: atom_id res chain seq x y z
N MET A 1 20.49 -13.40 5.75
CA MET A 1 19.22 -14.05 5.37
C MET A 1 18.90 -13.64 3.93
N SER A 2 19.10 -14.55 2.97
CA SER A 2 18.64 -14.38 1.59
C SER A 2 17.22 -14.91 1.50
N GLY A 3 16.24 -14.04 1.77
CA GLY A 3 14.84 -14.34 1.50
C GLY A 3 14.59 -14.41 0.00
N ALA A 4 13.81 -15.39 -0.46
CA ALA A 4 13.47 -15.55 -1.87
C ALA A 4 12.05 -15.02 -2.11
N ALA A 5 11.90 -14.14 -3.10
CA ALA A 5 10.61 -13.59 -3.45
C ALA A 5 9.73 -14.70 -4.05
N ARG A 6 8.47 -14.74 -3.63
CA ARG A 6 7.50 -15.76 -4.06
C ARG A 6 6.42 -15.10 -4.90
N VAL A 7 6.28 -15.57 -6.13
CA VAL A 7 5.24 -15.13 -7.06
C VAL A 7 4.39 -16.34 -7.40
N LEU A 8 3.11 -16.30 -7.04
CA LEU A 8 2.18 -17.40 -7.31
C LEU A 8 1.64 -17.30 -8.75
N ALA A 9 1.16 -18.42 -9.29
CA ALA A 9 0.55 -18.51 -10.62
C ALA A 9 -0.50 -17.40 -10.81
N ASP A 10 -0.55 -16.80 -12.00
CA ASP A 10 -1.44 -15.69 -12.40
C ASP A 10 -1.15 -14.32 -11.77
N ALA A 11 -0.09 -14.17 -10.97
CA ALA A 11 0.42 -12.84 -10.60
C ALA A 11 1.09 -12.18 -11.81
N HIS A 12 0.75 -10.92 -12.08
CA HIS A 12 1.28 -10.18 -13.23
C HIS A 12 2.31 -9.15 -12.74
N ILE A 13 3.57 -9.40 -13.08
CA ILE A 13 4.69 -8.51 -12.76
C ILE A 13 5.39 -8.13 -14.05
N TYR A 14 5.42 -6.83 -14.37
CA TYR A 14 5.93 -6.33 -15.64
C TYR A 14 6.51 -4.92 -15.51
N ASP A 15 7.01 -4.36 -16.61
CA ASP A 15 7.79 -3.11 -16.68
C ASP A 15 9.10 -3.17 -15.87
N HIS A 16 9.37 -2.15 -15.05
CA HIS A 16 10.53 -2.03 -14.18
C HIS A 16 10.23 -2.43 -12.73
N ALA A 17 9.19 -3.23 -12.51
CA ALA A 17 8.79 -3.67 -11.18
C ALA A 17 9.86 -4.59 -10.58
N HIS A 18 10.19 -4.36 -9.31
CA HIS A 18 11.21 -5.12 -8.60
C HIS A 18 10.66 -5.72 -7.31
N ILE A 19 10.71 -7.05 -7.21
CA ILE A 19 10.27 -7.81 -6.03
C ILE A 19 11.47 -8.58 -5.48
N SER A 20 11.72 -8.47 -4.18
CA SER A 20 12.93 -8.98 -3.54
C SER A 20 12.69 -9.42 -2.09
N TYR A 21 13.66 -10.13 -1.50
CA TYR A 21 13.56 -10.70 -0.15
C TYR A 21 12.37 -11.67 -0.01
N ASP A 22 11.78 -11.83 1.17
CA ASP A 22 10.65 -12.72 1.46
C ASP A 22 9.28 -12.18 1.00
N ALA A 23 9.25 -11.28 0.03
CA ALA A 23 8.00 -10.71 -0.46
C ALA A 23 7.19 -11.78 -1.20
N THR A 24 5.88 -11.82 -0.93
CA THR A 24 4.95 -12.77 -1.55
C THR A 24 3.89 -12.03 -2.34
N VAL A 25 3.74 -12.37 -3.61
CA VAL A 25 2.69 -11.85 -4.51
C VAL A 25 1.76 -12.99 -4.89
N PHE A 26 0.49 -12.87 -4.51
CA PHE A 26 -0.55 -13.86 -4.75
C PHE A 26 -1.17 -13.71 -6.15
N SER A 27 -1.84 -14.76 -6.62
CA SER A 27 -2.52 -14.84 -7.92
C SER A 27 -3.40 -13.62 -8.19
N TYR A 28 -3.44 -13.15 -9.44
CA TYR A 28 -4.22 -11.98 -9.92
C TYR A 28 -3.80 -10.61 -9.37
N ALA A 29 -2.81 -10.54 -8.48
CA ALA A 29 -2.17 -9.27 -8.13
C ALA A 29 -1.40 -8.71 -9.34
N ARG A 30 -1.32 -7.37 -9.42
CA ARG A 30 -0.59 -6.66 -10.48
C ARG A 30 0.45 -5.75 -9.86
N VAL A 31 1.73 -5.95 -10.20
CA VAL A 31 2.85 -5.10 -9.79
C VAL A 31 3.58 -4.62 -11.05
N TYR A 32 3.56 -3.32 -11.33
CA TYR A 32 4.07 -2.79 -12.60
C TYR A 32 4.64 -1.37 -12.47
N GLY A 33 5.06 -0.74 -13.56
CA GLY A 33 5.82 0.52 -13.52
C GLY A 33 7.20 0.36 -12.86
N HIS A 34 7.61 1.31 -12.02
CA HIS A 34 8.85 1.28 -11.23
C HIS A 34 8.60 0.85 -9.76
N ALA A 35 7.54 0.07 -9.52
CA ALA A 35 7.14 -0.32 -8.18
C ALA A 35 8.20 -1.25 -7.53
N ARG A 36 8.41 -1.08 -6.23
CA ARG A 36 9.36 -1.88 -5.45
C ARG A 36 8.65 -2.55 -4.29
N VAL A 37 8.72 -3.87 -4.22
CA VAL A 37 8.17 -4.67 -3.12
C VAL A 37 9.30 -5.47 -2.48
N CYS A 38 9.49 -5.30 -1.17
CA CYS A 38 10.57 -5.97 -0.43
C CYS A 38 10.17 -6.34 1.01
N GLY A 39 11.09 -6.93 1.76
CA GLY A 39 10.82 -7.42 3.11
C GLY A 39 9.98 -8.70 3.11
N SER A 40 9.04 -8.82 4.04
CA SER A 40 8.07 -9.91 4.14
C SER A 40 6.67 -9.42 3.75
N ALA A 41 6.58 -8.51 2.76
CA ALA A 41 5.33 -7.92 2.31
C ALA A 41 4.47 -8.95 1.57
N CYS A 42 3.16 -8.91 1.76
CA CYS A 42 2.19 -9.78 1.11
C CYS A 42 1.26 -8.95 0.23
N ILE A 43 1.30 -9.18 -1.08
CA ILE A 43 0.44 -8.52 -2.07
C ILE A 43 -0.65 -9.51 -2.50
N TYR A 44 -1.87 -9.30 -2.01
CA TYR A 44 -2.99 -10.21 -2.18
C TYR A 44 -3.69 -10.07 -3.53
N SER A 45 -4.55 -11.05 -3.85
CA SER A 45 -5.30 -11.12 -5.11
C SER A 45 -6.03 -9.81 -5.43
N HIS A 46 -5.98 -9.42 -6.70
CA HIS A 46 -6.53 -8.17 -7.25
C HIS A 46 -5.90 -6.86 -6.74
N ALA A 47 -4.92 -6.90 -5.83
CA ALA A 47 -4.16 -5.71 -5.46
C ALA A 47 -3.39 -5.15 -6.67
N LYS A 48 -3.23 -3.82 -6.71
CA LYS A 48 -2.50 -3.13 -7.79
C LYS A 48 -1.43 -2.21 -7.22
N ILE A 49 -0.17 -2.48 -7.55
CA ILE A 49 0.99 -1.72 -7.11
C ILE A 49 1.72 -1.18 -8.33
N TYR A 50 1.84 0.14 -8.47
CA TYR A 50 2.37 0.73 -9.70
C TYR A 50 3.00 2.11 -9.52
N ASN A 51 3.51 2.69 -10.61
CA ASN A 51 4.34 3.90 -10.64
C ASN A 51 5.62 3.72 -9.81
N TYR A 52 5.90 4.58 -8.84
CA TYR A 52 7.10 4.54 -7.99
C TYR A 52 6.77 4.07 -6.56
N ALA A 53 5.68 3.32 -6.39
CA ALA A 53 5.25 2.84 -5.09
C ALA A 53 6.31 1.93 -4.44
N VAL A 54 6.54 2.10 -3.14
CA VAL A 54 7.46 1.28 -2.36
C VAL A 54 6.71 0.59 -1.24
N ILE A 55 6.72 -0.73 -1.24
CA ILE A 55 6.14 -1.57 -0.20
C ILE A 55 7.26 -2.34 0.51
N ASN A 56 7.31 -2.27 1.84
CA ASN A 56 8.31 -2.99 2.63
C ASN A 56 7.75 -3.51 3.97
N GLY A 57 8.60 -4.16 4.77
CA GLY A 57 8.21 -4.67 6.09
C GLY A 57 7.31 -5.90 5.99
N ARG A 58 6.28 -5.99 6.85
CA ARG A 58 5.26 -7.05 6.88
C ARG A 58 3.91 -6.55 6.36
N ALA A 59 3.93 -5.56 5.47
CA ALA A 59 2.72 -4.93 4.97
C ALA A 59 1.86 -5.93 4.18
N LYS A 60 0.55 -5.91 4.41
CA LYS A 60 -0.45 -6.69 3.66
C LYS A 60 -1.26 -5.75 2.79
N ILE A 61 -1.20 -5.95 1.47
CA ILE A 61 -1.91 -5.10 0.51
C ILE A 61 -2.98 -5.89 -0.20
N TYR A 62 -4.23 -5.45 -0.02
CA TYR A 62 -5.42 -5.97 -0.70
C TYR A 62 -5.95 -4.94 -1.72
N GLY A 63 -5.63 -3.66 -1.52
CA GLY A 63 -6.11 -2.55 -2.35
C GLY A 63 -5.08 -2.05 -3.38
N LYS A 64 -5.03 -0.72 -3.55
CA LYS A 64 -4.16 -0.04 -4.53
C LYS A 64 -3.08 0.77 -3.84
N VAL A 65 -1.83 0.66 -4.30
CA VAL A 65 -0.75 1.56 -3.88
C VAL A 65 0.00 2.09 -5.10
N TYR A 66 0.07 3.40 -5.26
CA TYR A 66 0.62 4.01 -6.48
C TYR A 66 1.17 5.43 -6.27
N GLY A 67 1.63 6.08 -7.34
CA GLY A 67 2.39 7.33 -7.22
C GLY A 67 3.76 7.10 -6.62
N ASN A 68 4.20 7.95 -5.70
CA ASN A 68 5.43 7.82 -4.92
C ASN A 68 5.17 7.29 -3.50
N ALA A 69 4.01 6.65 -3.28
CA ALA A 69 3.58 6.22 -1.96
C ALA A 69 4.55 5.19 -1.35
N ARG A 70 4.71 5.27 -0.03
CA ARG A 70 5.55 4.36 0.75
C ARG A 70 4.73 3.72 1.84
N VAL A 71 4.64 2.39 1.81
CA VAL A 71 3.89 1.60 2.80
C VAL A 71 4.83 0.58 3.44
N GLY A 72 4.99 0.65 4.76
CA GLY A 72 5.91 -0.21 5.50
C GLY A 72 5.35 -0.68 6.84
N GLY A 73 6.17 -1.37 7.64
CA GLY A 73 5.72 -1.92 8.93
C GLY A 73 4.76 -3.08 8.78
N SER A 74 3.85 -3.27 9.74
CA SER A 74 2.82 -4.31 9.76
C SER A 74 1.45 -3.74 9.35
N CYS A 75 1.43 -2.89 8.31
CA CYS A 75 0.20 -2.22 7.86
C CYS A 75 -0.70 -3.16 7.06
N GLU A 76 -1.98 -2.84 7.03
CA GLU A 76 -2.97 -3.51 6.18
C GLU A 76 -3.69 -2.47 5.31
N VAL A 77 -3.63 -2.62 3.98
CA VAL A 77 -4.23 -1.68 3.02
C VAL A 77 -5.30 -2.38 2.22
N TYR A 78 -6.55 -2.05 2.50
CA TYR A 78 -7.73 -2.49 1.75
C TYR A 78 -8.19 -1.45 0.73
N GLY A 79 -7.96 -0.16 1.02
CA GLY A 79 -8.36 0.96 0.18
C GLY A 79 -7.29 1.41 -0.82
N SER A 80 -7.01 2.71 -0.85
CA SER A 80 -6.01 3.28 -1.78
C SER A 80 -5.00 4.18 -1.07
N VAL A 81 -3.71 3.95 -1.32
CA VAL A 81 -2.61 4.79 -0.85
C VAL A 81 -1.85 5.36 -2.06
N TYR A 82 -1.76 6.68 -2.19
CA TYR A 82 -1.15 7.29 -3.38
C TYR A 82 -0.51 8.66 -3.15
N GLY A 83 -0.03 9.31 -4.21
CA GLY A 83 0.75 10.56 -4.08
C GLY A 83 2.10 10.29 -3.42
N ASN A 84 2.48 11.10 -2.43
CA ASN A 84 3.70 10.94 -1.63
C ASN A 84 3.41 10.37 -0.23
N ALA A 85 2.25 9.72 -0.05
CA ALA A 85 1.78 9.25 1.26
C ALA A 85 2.78 8.25 1.89
N LYS A 86 2.99 8.38 3.20
CA LYS A 86 3.90 7.55 4.00
C LYS A 86 3.13 6.87 5.12
N ILE A 87 2.93 5.57 4.97
CA ILE A 87 2.17 4.72 5.90
C ILE A 87 3.14 3.72 6.53
N SER A 88 3.13 3.60 7.86
CA SER A 88 4.06 2.73 8.59
C SER A 88 3.45 2.20 9.90
N HIS A 89 4.15 1.26 10.54
CA HIS A 89 3.73 0.57 11.75
C HIS A 89 2.47 -0.29 11.56
N CYS A 90 1.51 -0.27 12.49
CA CYS A 90 0.31 -1.12 12.49
C CYS A 90 -0.91 -0.29 12.09
N ALA A 91 -0.86 0.31 10.90
CA ALA A 91 -1.98 1.09 10.36
C ALA A 91 -2.89 0.23 9.48
N THR A 92 -4.19 0.48 9.52
CA THR A 92 -5.20 -0.20 8.70
C THR A 92 -5.95 0.83 7.85
N ILE A 93 -5.89 0.70 6.52
CA ILE A 93 -6.45 1.65 5.57
C ILE A 93 -7.58 0.99 4.77
N TRP A 94 -8.82 1.30 5.12
CA TRP A 94 -10.01 0.94 4.33
C TRP A 94 -10.40 2.04 3.33
N GLY A 95 -10.16 3.30 3.69
CA GLY A 95 -10.46 4.46 2.85
C GLY A 95 -9.30 4.87 1.96
N ARG A 96 -8.98 6.17 1.95
CA ARG A 96 -7.91 6.73 1.10
C ARG A 96 -6.84 7.39 1.95
N ALA A 97 -5.57 7.25 1.56
CA ALA A 97 -4.48 8.06 2.09
C ALA A 97 -3.64 8.60 0.93
N TYR A 98 -3.51 9.92 0.79
CA TYR A 98 -2.92 10.51 -0.41
C TYR A 98 -2.17 11.82 -0.16
N GLY A 99 -1.65 12.44 -1.22
CA GLY A 99 -0.85 13.67 -1.12
C GLY A 99 0.38 13.41 -0.24
N ASN A 100 0.64 14.27 0.73
CA ASN A 100 1.70 14.05 1.72
C ASN A 100 1.19 13.42 3.04
N ALA A 101 0.17 12.55 3.00
CA ALA A 101 -0.33 11.88 4.20
C ALA A 101 0.77 11.15 4.99
N ILE A 102 0.74 11.23 6.32
CA ILE A 102 1.66 10.55 7.25
C ILE A 102 0.85 9.80 8.29
N ILE A 103 0.90 8.47 8.21
CA ILE A 103 0.27 7.57 9.18
C ILE A 103 1.36 6.70 9.83
N ASN A 104 1.62 6.94 11.12
CA ASN A 104 2.62 6.23 11.90
C ASN A 104 2.17 6.12 13.38
N THR A 105 3.06 5.73 14.29
CA THR A 105 2.77 5.59 15.73
C THR A 105 2.26 6.85 16.41
N LYS A 106 2.62 8.03 15.91
CA LYS A 106 2.23 9.33 16.44
C LYS A 106 0.90 9.83 15.84
N SER A 107 0.40 9.20 14.78
CA SER A 107 -0.86 9.58 14.16
C SER A 107 -2.03 9.18 15.06
N LYS A 108 -2.96 10.12 15.30
CA LYS A 108 -4.17 9.88 16.10
C LYS A 108 -5.04 8.76 15.51
N ALA A 109 -5.11 8.69 14.18
CA ALA A 109 -5.81 7.64 13.45
C ALA A 109 -4.82 6.60 12.93
N LYS A 110 -4.84 5.41 13.54
CA LYS A 110 -4.20 4.19 12.99
C LYS A 110 -5.14 3.42 12.06
N LEU A 111 -6.43 3.74 12.11
CA LEU A 111 -7.47 3.20 11.26
C LEU A 111 -8.02 4.32 10.38
N VAL A 112 -8.02 4.12 9.07
CA VAL A 112 -8.72 4.99 8.12
C VAL A 112 -9.93 4.23 7.59
N PRO A 113 -11.15 4.48 8.10
CA PRO A 113 -12.34 3.77 7.66
C PRO A 113 -12.66 4.04 6.18
N LYS A 114 -13.51 3.22 5.57
CA LYS A 114 -13.82 3.26 4.12
C LYS A 114 -14.28 4.63 3.62
N ASN A 115 -15.07 5.34 4.42
CA ASN A 115 -15.64 6.65 4.09
C ASN A 115 -14.78 7.80 4.62
N TYR A 116 -13.48 7.58 4.79
CA TYR A 116 -12.55 8.59 5.24
C TYR A 116 -11.36 8.68 4.31
N GLU A 117 -10.77 9.86 4.28
CA GLU A 117 -9.53 10.10 3.62
C GLU A 117 -8.53 10.85 4.50
N VAL A 118 -7.25 10.55 4.30
CA VAL A 118 -6.13 11.21 4.95
C VAL A 118 -5.24 11.86 3.90
N TYR A 119 -4.94 13.14 4.07
CA TYR A 119 -4.07 13.89 3.17
C TYR A 119 -3.26 14.92 3.95
N GLU A 120 -2.17 15.43 3.36
CA GLU A 120 -1.30 16.48 3.94
C GLU A 120 -1.04 16.31 5.45
N ASN A 121 -0.09 15.43 5.82
CA ASN A 121 0.14 14.95 7.18
C ASN A 121 -0.99 14.04 7.70
N ASN A 122 -1.61 14.38 8.82
CA ASN A 122 -2.59 13.54 9.51
C ASN A 122 -4.01 14.13 9.45
N ASN A 123 -4.32 14.96 8.46
CA ASN A 123 -5.67 15.52 8.29
C ASN A 123 -6.61 14.39 7.88
N VAL A 124 -7.58 14.08 8.73
CA VAL A 124 -8.58 13.04 8.50
C VAL A 124 -9.92 13.69 8.20
N VAL A 125 -10.49 13.41 7.04
CA VAL A 125 -11.78 13.98 6.61
C VAL A 125 -12.73 12.84 6.27
N LYS A 126 -14.00 12.97 6.68
CA LYS A 126 -15.06 12.06 6.25
C LYS A 126 -15.45 12.42 4.83
N ILE A 127 -15.45 11.44 3.93
CA ILE A 127 -16.00 11.57 2.60
C ILE A 127 -17.51 11.78 2.79
N ILE A 128 -17.94 13.01 2.57
CA ILE A 128 -19.36 13.35 2.45
C ILE A 128 -19.65 13.13 0.96
N ASP A 129 -20.52 12.16 0.64
CA ASP A 129 -21.03 12.04 -0.71
C ASP A 129 -21.64 13.40 -1.08
N LYS A 130 -21.02 14.11 -2.02
CA LYS A 130 -21.68 15.21 -2.74
C LYS A 130 -22.66 14.56 -3.72
N THR A 131 -23.69 13.95 -3.18
CA THR A 131 -24.93 13.67 -3.89
C THR A 131 -25.89 14.79 -3.54
N GLU A 132 -25.80 15.87 -4.30
CA GLU A 132 -26.98 16.59 -4.79
C GLU A 132 -27.05 16.33 -6.30
#